data_AF-A0A352ECZ2-F1
#
_entry.id   AF-A0A352ECZ2-F1
#
_cell.length_a   1.000
_cell.length_b   1.000
_cell.length_c   1.000
_cell.angle_alpha   90.00
_cell.angle_beta   90.00
_cell.angle_gamma   90.00
#
_symmetry.space_group_name_H-M   'P 1'
#
loop_
_entity.id
_entity.type
_entity.pdbx_description
1 polymer ?
#
loop_
_entity_poly.entity_id
_entity_poly.type
_entity_poly.pdbx_seq_one_letter_code
_entity_poly.pdbx_strand_id
1 'polypeptide(L)'
;MFWIKLPFFKLAKCSVALLNTLVSDLDEDEKFTAVNAQVFKTTGTLFLVLGQSAIVICLSAAIYTGMFSLIFENALSSGVKMSVLAVGSIIPFLIPRKQTSDYSDIAQLFHHLILDNYHLGKRLLARQIKDTEVNNHYTGRFSRVLVTGLARSGTTALTKELEKRGPFASLDYSNMPFLLAPRLWAKIYNPRQVENKERAHGDGVKVGLASVEALEEYFFKVMKQDRYILDNGLEKHALSEEENALYRKYQNSISGADKVYLAKNNNAITRLPSLIKYNPDLVVFVMVRDPLQHAYSLMIQHQKFLAKQENDPFITDYMTWLGHHEFGSNQRPFLLQEEDRDLHIGDPNTIEYWLKR
;
A
#
# COMPACT_ATOMS: atom_id res chain seq x y z
N MET A 1 -2.92 29.23 -4.09
CA MET A 1 -3.20 28.73 -2.73
C MET A 1 -2.73 27.27 -2.59
N PHE A 2 -1.42 27.03 -2.65
CA PHE A 2 -0.79 25.69 -2.49
C PHE A 2 -0.14 25.51 -1.11
N TRP A 3 -0.14 26.56 -0.28
CA TRP A 3 0.55 26.60 1.01
C TRP A 3 -0.17 25.81 2.10
N ILE A 4 -1.48 25.58 1.98
CA ILE A 4 -2.28 24.83 2.98
C ILE A 4 -2.29 23.32 2.72
N LYS A 5 -2.11 22.87 1.47
CA LYS A 5 -2.19 21.43 1.12
C LYS A 5 -1.20 20.60 1.93
N LEU A 6 0.08 20.96 1.89
CA LEU A 6 1.15 20.22 2.57
C LEU A 6 0.93 20.17 4.10
N PRO A 7 0.66 21.29 4.78
CA PRO A 7 0.25 21.34 6.18
C PRO A 7 -0.99 20.51 6.51
N PHE A 8 -2.03 20.57 5.68
CA PHE A 8 -3.24 19.79 5.87
C PHE A 8 -2.95 18.28 5.76
N PHE A 9 -2.17 17.86 4.76
CA PHE A 9 -1.76 16.47 4.59
C PHE A 9 -0.91 16.00 5.78
N LYS A 10 -0.01 16.86 6.27
CA LYS A 10 0.80 16.61 7.45
C LYS A 10 -0.08 16.44 8.69
N LEU A 11 -1.05 17.33 8.90
CA LEU A 11 -2.01 17.25 10.00
C LEU A 11 -2.79 15.93 9.93
N ALA A 12 -3.37 15.58 8.77
CA ALA A 12 -4.11 14.33 8.60
C ALA A 12 -3.25 13.10 8.93
N LYS A 13 -2.00 13.04 8.46
CA LYS A 13 -1.05 11.97 8.81
C LYS A 13 -0.75 11.94 10.31
N CYS A 14 -0.50 13.09 10.94
CA CYS A 14 -0.26 13.17 12.37
C CYS A 14 -1.47 12.71 13.20
N SER A 15 -2.70 13.07 12.79
CA SER A 15 -3.93 12.66 13.46
C SER A 15 -4.15 11.15 13.40
N VAL A 16 -3.93 10.52 12.25
CA VAL A 16 -4.09 9.05 12.15
C VAL A 16 -2.93 8.32 12.83
N ALA A 17 -1.71 8.85 12.76
CA ALA A 17 -0.60 8.33 13.55
C ALA A 17 -0.86 8.40 15.07
N LEU A 18 -1.52 9.45 15.55
CA LEU A 18 -1.97 9.52 16.95
C LEU A 18 -2.97 8.41 17.28
N LEU A 19 -3.96 8.20 16.41
CA LEU A 19 -4.91 7.10 16.58
C LEU A 19 -4.20 5.73 16.58
N ASN A 20 -3.23 5.53 15.69
CA ASN A 20 -2.39 4.33 15.62
C ASN A 20 -1.63 4.09 16.94
N THR A 21 -1.03 5.14 17.52
CA THR A 21 -0.38 5.05 18.84
C THR A 21 -1.37 4.78 19.96
N LEU A 22 -2.57 5.37 19.95
CA LEU A 22 -3.59 5.14 20.97
C LEU A 22 -4.10 3.69 20.99
N VAL A 23 -4.13 3.03 19.83
CA VAL A 23 -4.60 1.64 19.71
C VAL A 23 -3.49 0.60 19.78
N SER A 24 -2.24 1.02 20.01
CA SER A 24 -1.07 0.14 20.13
C SER A 24 -1.13 -0.73 21.38
N ASP A 25 -0.36 -1.82 21.33
CA ASP A 25 -0.16 -2.80 22.40
C ASP A 25 1.13 -2.51 23.20
N LEU A 26 1.59 -1.25 23.18
CA LEU A 26 2.73 -0.80 23.99
C LEU A 26 2.36 -0.86 25.49
N ASP A 27 3.38 -1.02 26.33
CA ASP A 27 3.25 -0.87 27.77
C ASP A 27 2.70 0.51 28.17
N GLU A 28 2.01 0.62 29.30
CA GLU A 28 1.31 1.86 29.68
C GLU A 28 2.24 3.08 29.75
N ASP A 29 3.46 2.92 30.29
CA ASP A 29 4.43 4.01 30.44
C ASP A 29 5.02 4.45 29.09
N GLU A 30 5.38 3.46 28.25
CA GLU A 30 5.86 3.70 26.89
C GLU A 30 4.78 4.34 26.02
N LYS A 31 3.55 3.86 26.16
CA LYS A 31 2.37 4.35 25.45
C LYS A 31 2.04 5.78 25.85
N PHE A 32 2.05 6.09 27.14
CA PHE A 32 1.82 7.46 27.62
C PHE A 32 2.84 8.44 27.01
N THR A 33 4.11 8.06 27.03
CA THR A 33 5.20 8.86 26.43
C THR A 33 5.01 9.04 24.93
N ALA A 34 4.71 7.96 24.20
CA ALA A 34 4.49 7.99 22.76
C ALA A 34 3.25 8.82 22.37
N VAL A 35 2.16 8.69 23.12
CA VAL A 35 0.92 9.47 22.93
C VAL A 35 1.20 10.95 23.13
N ASN A 36 1.87 11.35 24.22
CA ASN A 36 2.19 12.76 24.49
C ASN A 36 3.05 13.38 23.38
N ALA A 37 4.09 12.67 22.94
CA ALA A 37 4.92 13.13 21.82
C ALA A 37 4.11 13.32 20.54
N GLN A 38 3.17 12.41 20.26
CA GLN A 38 2.33 12.46 19.07
C GLN A 38 1.22 13.51 19.16
N VAL A 39 0.66 13.75 20.35
CA VAL A 39 -0.25 14.87 20.62
C VAL A 39 0.44 16.19 20.35
N PHE A 40 1.67 16.40 20.85
CA PHE A 40 2.42 17.63 20.61
C PHE A 40 2.65 17.90 19.12
N LYS A 41 3.06 16.86 18.36
CA LYS A 41 3.20 16.95 16.89
C LYS A 41 1.89 17.30 16.20
N THR A 42 0.78 16.66 16.61
CA THR A 42 -0.55 16.87 16.02
C THR A 42 -1.07 18.28 16.33
N THR A 43 -0.95 18.74 17.57
CA THR A 43 -1.33 20.08 17.99
C THR A 43 -0.50 21.16 17.29
N GLY A 44 0.83 20.97 17.17
CA GLY A 44 1.69 21.90 16.45
C GLY A 44 1.32 22.01 14.96
N THR A 45 1.02 20.89 14.31
CA THR A 45 0.56 20.90 12.91
C THR A 45 -0.84 21.50 12.75
N LEU A 46 -1.73 21.31 13.72
CA LEU A 46 -3.04 21.95 13.77
C LEU A 46 -2.91 23.48 13.86
N PHE A 47 -2.09 24.00 14.78
CA PHE A 47 -1.83 25.43 14.87
C PHE A 47 -1.23 26.02 13.61
N LEU A 48 -0.36 25.28 12.92
CA LEU A 48 0.19 25.70 11.63
C LEU A 48 -0.90 25.82 10.56
N VAL A 49 -1.80 24.84 10.46
CA VAL A 49 -2.95 24.89 9.53
C VAL A 49 -3.89 26.05 9.87
N LEU A 50 -4.21 26.24 11.16
CA LEU A 50 -5.06 27.34 11.62
C LEU A 50 -4.42 28.71 11.35
N GLY A 51 -3.12 28.87 11.64
CA GLY A 51 -2.37 30.10 11.39
C GLY A 51 -2.32 30.45 9.91
N GLN A 52 -2.08 29.46 9.03
CA GLN A 52 -2.12 29.69 7.59
C GLN A 52 -3.54 30.01 7.09
N SER A 53 -4.56 29.35 7.64
CA SER A 53 -5.95 29.66 7.30
C SER A 53 -6.30 31.09 7.71
N ALA A 54 -5.88 31.53 8.90
CA ALA A 54 -6.04 32.90 9.36
C ALA A 54 -5.31 33.90 8.45
N ILE A 55 -4.07 33.61 8.02
CA ILE A 55 -3.33 34.45 7.05
C ILE A 55 -4.10 34.57 5.74
N VAL A 56 -4.66 33.48 5.21
CA VAL A 56 -5.47 33.50 3.97
C VAL A 56 -6.72 34.35 4.15
N ILE A 57 -7.41 34.23 5.29
CA ILE A 57 -8.59 35.04 5.61
C ILE A 57 -8.21 36.53 5.71
N CYS A 58 -7.15 36.86 6.42
CA CYS A 58 -6.66 38.24 6.57
C CYS A 58 -6.22 38.85 5.24
N LEU A 59 -5.50 38.10 4.41
CA LEU A 59 -5.10 38.53 3.06
C LEU A 59 -6.34 38.76 2.18
N SER A 60 -7.31 37.85 2.22
CA SER A 60 -8.55 37.97 1.45
C SER A 60 -9.34 39.22 1.88
N ALA A 61 -9.42 39.46 3.18
CA ALA A 61 -10.05 40.66 3.74
C ALA A 61 -9.28 41.94 3.34
N ALA A 62 -7.95 41.95 3.41
CA ALA A 62 -7.12 43.10 3.02
C ALA A 62 -7.20 43.41 1.52
N ILE A 63 -7.26 42.38 0.67
CA ILE A 63 -7.47 42.55 -0.78
C ILE A 63 -8.86 43.17 -1.03
N TYR A 64 -9.89 42.67 -0.33
CA TYR A 64 -11.25 43.19 -0.43
C TYR A 64 -11.36 44.65 0.03
N THR A 65 -10.77 45.01 1.18
CA THR A 65 -10.88 46.36 1.75
C THR A 65 -9.90 47.37 1.15
N GLY A 66 -8.78 46.93 0.58
CA GLY A 66 -7.74 47.79 0.01
C GLY A 66 -7.83 47.92 -1.51
N MET A 67 -7.24 46.99 -2.25
CA MET A 67 -7.12 47.10 -3.71
C MET A 67 -8.47 47.02 -4.43
N PHE A 68 -9.38 46.17 -3.93
CA PHE A 68 -10.66 45.95 -4.58
C PHE A 68 -11.65 47.09 -4.32
N SER A 69 -11.61 47.70 -3.14
CA SER A 69 -12.38 48.92 -2.85
C SER A 69 -11.88 50.09 -3.70
N LEU A 70 -10.57 50.35 -3.77
CA LEU A 70 -9.98 51.44 -4.56
C LEU A 70 -10.30 51.38 -6.06
N ILE A 71 -10.36 50.18 -6.65
CA ILE A 71 -10.57 50.00 -8.10
C ILE A 71 -12.06 49.95 -8.46
N PHE A 72 -12.91 49.39 -7.60
CA PHE A 72 -14.33 49.13 -7.89
C PHE A 72 -15.30 49.89 -6.98
N GLU A 73 -14.83 50.86 -6.19
CA GLU A 73 -15.64 51.59 -5.19
C GLU A 73 -16.95 52.09 -5.77
N ASN A 74 -16.88 52.70 -6.95
CA ASN A 74 -18.00 53.34 -7.64
C ASN A 74 -18.56 52.51 -8.82
N ALA A 75 -18.00 51.33 -9.11
CA ALA A 75 -18.32 50.58 -10.33
C ALA A 75 -19.26 49.37 -10.10
N LEU A 76 -19.31 48.82 -8.89
CA LEU A 76 -20.05 47.57 -8.61
C LEU A 76 -20.81 47.65 -7.28
N SER A 77 -22.02 47.08 -7.23
CA SER A 77 -22.77 46.92 -5.98
C SER A 77 -22.09 45.89 -5.06
N SER A 78 -22.34 46.00 -3.74
CA SER A 78 -21.67 45.17 -2.72
C SER A 78 -21.83 43.65 -2.96
N GLY A 79 -22.98 43.21 -3.47
CA GLY A 79 -23.19 41.79 -3.83
C GLY A 79 -22.29 41.32 -4.97
N VAL A 80 -22.14 42.14 -6.03
CA VAL A 80 -21.32 41.77 -7.20
C VAL A 80 -19.83 41.80 -6.88
N LYS A 81 -19.41 42.70 -5.98
CA LYS A 81 -18.04 42.74 -5.43
C LYS A 81 -17.64 41.41 -4.78
N MET A 82 -18.52 40.87 -3.92
CA MET A 82 -18.30 39.57 -3.28
C MET A 82 -18.30 38.42 -4.29
N SER A 83 -19.16 38.46 -5.31
CA SER A 83 -19.18 37.46 -6.38
C SER A 83 -17.89 37.45 -7.20
N VAL A 84 -17.34 38.61 -7.58
CA VAL A 84 -16.10 38.71 -8.35
C VAL A 84 -14.90 38.21 -7.53
N LEU A 85 -14.84 38.54 -6.24
CA LEU A 85 -13.79 38.02 -5.35
C LEU A 85 -13.89 36.49 -5.22
N ALA A 86 -15.10 35.96 -5.00
CA ALA A 86 -15.33 34.51 -4.92
C ALA A 86 -14.90 33.81 -6.22
N VAL A 87 -15.32 34.30 -7.38
CA VAL A 87 -14.94 33.74 -8.69
C VAL A 87 -13.43 33.85 -8.93
N GLY A 88 -12.82 35.00 -8.65
CA GLY A 88 -11.38 35.23 -8.82
C GLY A 88 -10.52 34.31 -7.95
N SER A 89 -10.99 33.98 -6.75
CA SER A 89 -10.34 33.02 -5.85
C SER A 89 -10.42 31.56 -6.33
N ILE A 90 -11.35 31.22 -7.22
CA ILE A 90 -11.51 29.88 -7.81
C ILE A 90 -10.59 29.67 -9.02
N ILE A 91 -10.23 30.73 -9.76
CA ILE A 91 -9.41 30.63 -10.99
C ILE A 91 -8.10 29.84 -10.81
N PRO A 92 -7.30 30.02 -9.73
CA PRO A 92 -6.09 29.23 -9.51
C PRO A 92 -6.33 27.73 -9.31
N PHE A 93 -7.55 27.30 -9.00
CA PHE A 93 -7.94 25.90 -8.84
C PHE A 93 -8.41 25.25 -10.16
N LEU A 94 -8.72 26.06 -11.17
CA LEU A 94 -9.12 25.59 -12.50
C LEU A 94 -7.94 25.40 -13.45
N ILE A 95 -6.74 25.85 -13.09
CA ILE A 95 -5.53 25.67 -13.89
C ILE A 95 -5.04 24.22 -13.75
N PRO A 96 -5.14 23.38 -14.79
CA PRO A 96 -4.69 22.00 -14.72
C PRO A 96 -3.18 21.96 -14.51
N ARG A 97 -2.73 21.19 -13.52
CA ARG A 97 -1.30 20.97 -13.27
C ARG A 97 -0.86 19.61 -13.79
N LYS A 98 0.40 19.56 -14.20
CA LYS A 98 1.07 18.32 -14.63
C LYS A 98 1.11 17.36 -13.43
N GLN A 99 0.38 16.26 -13.53
CA GLN A 99 0.46 15.17 -12.56
C GLN A 99 1.82 14.47 -12.74
N THR A 100 2.56 14.32 -11.65
CA THR A 100 3.83 13.57 -11.61
C THR A 100 3.58 12.09 -11.35
N SER A 101 2.41 11.73 -10.83
CA SER A 101 2.04 10.37 -10.45
C SER A 101 0.75 9.92 -11.14
N ASP A 102 0.66 8.61 -11.38
CA ASP A 102 -0.60 7.94 -11.76
C ASP A 102 -1.66 8.01 -10.64
N TYR A 103 -1.25 8.29 -9.40
CA TYR A 103 -2.13 8.45 -8.25
C TYR A 103 -2.39 9.93 -7.95
N SER A 104 -3.67 10.26 -7.73
CA SER A 104 -4.02 11.60 -7.22
C SER A 104 -3.45 11.84 -5.82
N ASP A 105 -3.19 13.09 -5.49
CA ASP A 105 -2.66 13.48 -4.16
C ASP A 105 -3.50 12.95 -3.00
N ILE A 106 -4.83 12.99 -3.13
CA ILE A 106 -5.75 12.49 -2.10
C ILE A 106 -5.65 10.96 -2.00
N ALA A 107 -5.52 10.27 -3.13
CA ALA A 107 -5.30 8.82 -3.12
C ALA A 107 -3.99 8.47 -2.43
N GLN A 108 -2.89 9.18 -2.72
CA GLN A 108 -1.61 8.99 -2.05
C GLN A 108 -1.73 9.21 -0.54
N LEU A 109 -2.37 10.31 -0.12
CA LEU A 109 -2.64 10.59 1.30
C LEU A 109 -3.40 9.43 1.94
N PHE A 110 -4.46 8.94 1.29
CA PHE A 110 -5.29 7.86 1.84
C PHE A 110 -4.50 6.56 2.03
N HIS A 111 -3.54 6.25 1.15
CA HIS A 111 -2.62 5.14 1.34
C HIS A 111 -1.76 5.33 2.59
N HIS A 112 -1.13 6.51 2.76
CA HIS A 112 -0.36 6.82 3.97
C HIS A 112 -1.19 6.69 5.25
N LEU A 113 -2.44 7.19 5.25
CA LEU A 113 -3.29 7.11 6.44
C LEU A 113 -3.54 5.67 6.88
N ILE A 114 -3.60 4.70 5.96
CA ILE A 114 -3.92 3.31 6.31
C ILE A 114 -2.68 2.43 6.41
N LEU A 115 -1.78 2.49 5.43
CA LEU A 115 -0.67 1.54 5.27
C LEU A 115 0.57 1.89 6.10
N ASP A 116 0.75 3.15 6.53
CA ASP A 116 1.82 3.52 7.48
C ASP A 116 1.50 3.06 8.92
N ASN A 117 0.26 2.65 9.20
CA ASN A 117 -0.27 2.54 10.55
C ASN A 117 -0.58 1.09 10.93
N TYR A 118 0.45 0.32 11.29
CA TYR A 118 0.34 -1.12 11.57
C TYR A 118 -0.59 -1.46 12.75
N HIS A 119 -0.63 -0.70 13.84
CA HIS A 119 -1.54 -0.97 14.96
C HIS A 119 -3.00 -0.73 14.56
N LEU A 120 -3.26 0.32 13.78
CA LEU A 120 -4.58 0.53 13.18
C LEU A 120 -4.94 -0.65 12.26
N GLY A 121 -4.00 -1.10 11.43
CA GLY A 121 -4.15 -2.29 10.60
C GLY A 121 -4.51 -3.54 11.41
N LYS A 122 -3.83 -3.80 12.54
CA LYS A 122 -4.15 -4.91 13.45
C LYS A 122 -5.55 -4.81 14.04
N ARG A 123 -5.99 -3.60 14.43
CA ARG A 123 -7.37 -3.39 14.93
C ARG A 123 -8.42 -3.63 13.85
N LEU A 124 -8.14 -3.20 12.63
CA LEU A 124 -9.01 -3.44 11.47
C LEU A 124 -9.09 -4.94 11.16
N LEU A 125 -7.96 -5.65 11.20
CA LEU A 125 -7.90 -7.10 11.07
C LEU A 125 -8.75 -7.80 12.13
N ALA A 126 -8.60 -7.42 13.41
CA ALA A 126 -9.38 -8.00 14.50
C ALA A 126 -10.89 -7.86 14.28
N ARG A 127 -11.34 -6.73 13.72
CA ARG A 127 -12.74 -6.53 13.34
C ARG A 127 -13.15 -7.35 12.12
N GLN A 128 -12.28 -7.45 11.10
CA GLN A 128 -12.50 -8.24 9.89
C GLN A 128 -12.74 -9.73 10.21
N ILE A 129 -12.00 -10.29 11.17
CA ILE A 129 -12.02 -11.72 11.50
C ILE A 129 -12.85 -12.09 12.73
N LYS A 130 -13.56 -11.14 13.35
CA LYS A 130 -14.24 -11.31 14.64
C LYS A 130 -15.13 -12.56 14.68
N ASP A 131 -15.92 -12.78 13.62
CA ASP A 131 -16.87 -13.88 13.50
C ASP A 131 -16.34 -14.96 12.53
N THR A 132 -15.02 -15.11 12.43
CA THR A 132 -14.37 -16.07 11.52
C THR A 132 -13.55 -17.09 12.30
N GLU A 133 -13.81 -18.36 12.01
CA GLU A 133 -13.11 -19.48 12.62
C GLU A 133 -11.81 -19.83 11.89
N VAL A 134 -10.90 -20.52 12.59
CA VAL A 134 -9.61 -20.99 12.03
C VAL A 134 -9.83 -22.11 11.02
N ASN A 135 -10.76 -23.02 11.33
CA ASN A 135 -11.12 -24.12 10.45
C ASN A 135 -12.01 -23.57 9.33
N ASN A 136 -11.65 -23.91 8.10
CA ASN A 136 -12.48 -23.54 6.95
C ASN A 136 -13.63 -24.56 6.85
N HIS A 137 -14.82 -24.09 6.50
CA HIS A 137 -15.99 -24.92 6.23
C HIS A 137 -16.06 -25.40 4.77
N TYR A 138 -15.07 -25.03 3.96
CA TYR A 138 -14.95 -25.50 2.58
C TYR A 138 -14.91 -27.03 2.53
N THR A 139 -15.78 -27.61 1.70
CA THR A 139 -16.02 -29.06 1.63
C THR A 139 -14.95 -29.82 0.83
N GLY A 140 -14.14 -29.13 0.03
CA GLY A 140 -13.09 -29.75 -0.77
C GLY A 140 -11.81 -30.03 0.02
N ARG A 141 -10.98 -30.95 -0.50
CA ARG A 141 -9.70 -31.37 0.10
C ARG A 141 -8.74 -30.20 0.37
N PHE A 142 -8.71 -29.23 -0.54
CA PHE A 142 -7.83 -28.07 -0.46
C PHE A 142 -8.66 -26.81 -0.38
N SER A 143 -8.48 -26.05 0.70
CA SER A 143 -9.22 -24.82 0.92
C SER A 143 -8.41 -23.57 0.52
N ARG A 144 -7.13 -23.76 0.18
CA ARG A 144 -6.16 -22.71 -0.11
C ARG A 144 -5.20 -23.09 -1.22
N VAL A 145 -4.85 -22.11 -2.05
CA VAL A 145 -3.81 -22.20 -3.07
C VAL A 145 -2.87 -21.02 -2.95
N LEU A 146 -1.56 -21.28 -2.89
CA LEU A 146 -0.51 -20.28 -2.93
C LEU A 146 0.30 -20.46 -4.21
N VAL A 147 0.38 -19.40 -5.02
CA VAL A 147 1.31 -19.28 -6.13
C VAL A 147 2.50 -18.43 -5.68
N THR A 148 3.70 -19.01 -5.68
CA THR A 148 4.94 -18.35 -5.24
C THR A 148 6.08 -18.64 -6.21
N GLY A 149 7.22 -17.98 -6.04
CA GLY A 149 8.31 -17.94 -7.00
C GLY A 149 8.95 -16.55 -7.03
N LEU A 150 10.15 -16.43 -7.60
CA LEU A 150 10.76 -15.12 -7.80
C LEU A 150 9.91 -14.26 -8.75
N ALA A 151 10.07 -12.93 -8.70
CA ALA A 151 9.40 -12.07 -9.67
C ALA A 151 9.81 -12.44 -11.09
N ARG A 152 8.90 -12.29 -12.08
CA ARG A 152 9.13 -12.65 -13.50
C ARG A 152 9.25 -14.16 -13.82
N SER A 153 8.95 -15.05 -12.87
CA SER A 153 8.87 -16.51 -13.14
C SER A 153 7.53 -16.99 -13.75
N GLY A 154 6.56 -16.08 -13.93
CA GLY A 154 5.23 -16.42 -14.48
C GLY A 154 4.13 -16.64 -13.43
N THR A 155 4.40 -16.32 -12.15
CA THR A 155 3.40 -16.41 -11.05
C THR A 155 2.08 -15.70 -11.39
N THR A 156 2.13 -14.44 -11.86
CA THR A 156 0.92 -13.68 -12.22
C THR A 156 0.09 -14.36 -13.32
N ALA A 157 0.74 -14.95 -14.33
CA ALA A 157 0.02 -15.62 -15.42
C ALA A 157 -0.73 -16.85 -14.91
N LEU A 158 -0.07 -17.68 -14.09
CA LEU A 158 -0.71 -18.84 -13.48
C LEU A 158 -1.86 -18.44 -12.56
N THR A 159 -1.66 -17.43 -11.70
CA THR A 159 -2.70 -16.97 -10.77
C THR A 159 -3.96 -16.52 -11.50
N LYS A 160 -3.82 -15.74 -12.60
CA LYS A 160 -4.97 -15.31 -13.41
C LYS A 160 -5.70 -16.47 -14.08
N GLU A 161 -4.96 -17.44 -14.59
CA GLU A 161 -5.58 -18.61 -15.22
C GLU A 161 -6.27 -19.52 -14.20
N LEU A 162 -5.77 -19.60 -12.97
CA LEU A 162 -6.46 -20.27 -11.87
C LEU A 162 -7.76 -19.53 -11.51
N GLU A 163 -7.67 -18.23 -11.24
CA GLU A 163 -8.81 -17.38 -10.87
C GLU A 163 -9.99 -17.54 -11.83
N LYS A 164 -9.73 -17.51 -13.15
CA LYS A 164 -10.77 -17.64 -14.19
C LYS A 164 -11.49 -18.99 -14.20
N ARG A 165 -10.86 -20.06 -13.70
CA ARG A 165 -11.30 -21.46 -13.90
C ARG A 165 -11.94 -22.10 -12.68
N GLY A 166 -11.89 -21.45 -11.51
CA GLY A 166 -12.36 -22.06 -10.27
C GLY A 166 -13.11 -21.09 -9.36
N PRO A 167 -13.76 -21.61 -8.30
CA PRO A 167 -14.43 -20.80 -7.29
C PRO A 167 -13.38 -20.17 -6.36
N PHE A 168 -12.54 -19.30 -6.89
CA PHE A 168 -11.48 -18.65 -6.13
C PHE A 168 -11.94 -17.34 -5.51
N ALA A 169 -11.36 -17.03 -4.35
CA ALA A 169 -11.41 -15.73 -3.72
C ALA A 169 -9.99 -15.27 -3.39
N SER A 170 -9.72 -14.00 -3.63
CA SER A 170 -8.39 -13.42 -3.52
C SER A 170 -8.48 -11.96 -3.12
N LEU A 171 -7.34 -11.40 -2.72
CA LEU A 171 -7.18 -9.96 -2.69
C LEU A 171 -6.97 -9.42 -4.11
N ASP A 172 -7.58 -8.27 -4.39
CA ASP A 172 -7.40 -7.49 -5.61
C ASP A 172 -7.21 -5.99 -5.26
N TYR A 173 -7.01 -5.15 -6.27
CA TYR A 173 -6.80 -3.72 -6.04
C TYR A 173 -8.03 -2.99 -5.50
N SER A 174 -9.24 -3.55 -5.61
CA SER A 174 -10.42 -2.95 -4.96
C SER A 174 -10.30 -2.95 -3.44
N ASN A 175 -9.46 -3.84 -2.89
CA ASN A 175 -9.19 -3.90 -1.45
C ASN A 175 -8.22 -2.81 -0.98
N MET A 176 -7.52 -2.13 -1.88
CA MET A 176 -6.62 -1.04 -1.50
C MET A 176 -7.39 0.21 -1.02
N PRO A 177 -6.89 0.93 0.00
CA PRO A 177 -5.69 0.61 0.80
C PRO A 177 -5.97 -0.28 2.03
N PHE A 178 -7.20 -0.76 2.23
CA PHE A 178 -7.63 -1.53 3.41
C PHE A 178 -7.32 -3.02 3.31
N LEU A 179 -6.04 -3.36 3.10
CA LEU A 179 -5.62 -4.74 2.91
C LEU A 179 -5.92 -5.66 4.10
N LEU A 180 -6.01 -5.15 5.33
CA LEU A 180 -6.35 -5.97 6.50
C LEU A 180 -7.84 -5.99 6.85
N ALA A 181 -8.68 -5.27 6.11
CA ALA A 181 -10.12 -5.27 6.31
C ALA A 181 -10.91 -5.17 5.00
N PRO A 182 -10.67 -6.06 4.02
CA PRO A 182 -11.27 -5.97 2.70
C PRO A 182 -12.81 -6.02 2.72
N ARG A 183 -13.43 -6.77 3.66
CA ARG A 183 -14.91 -6.82 3.74
C ARG A 183 -15.51 -5.55 4.32
N LEU A 184 -14.83 -4.96 5.31
CA LEU A 184 -15.27 -3.68 5.87
C LEU A 184 -15.18 -2.59 4.80
N TRP A 185 -14.11 -2.62 4.00
CA TRP A 185 -13.93 -1.68 2.91
C TRP A 185 -14.92 -1.89 1.77
N ALA A 186 -15.23 -3.14 1.40
CA ALA A 186 -16.22 -3.45 0.35
C ALA A 186 -17.63 -2.91 0.65
N LYS A 187 -17.97 -2.64 1.91
CA LYS A 187 -19.25 -1.98 2.28
C LYS A 187 -19.28 -0.49 1.92
N ILE A 188 -18.12 0.14 1.81
CA ILE A 188 -17.95 1.58 1.54
C ILE A 188 -17.59 1.80 0.07
N TYR A 189 -16.73 0.95 -0.49
CA TYR A 189 -16.20 1.06 -1.83
C TYR A 189 -16.24 -0.30 -2.53
N ASN A 190 -17.10 -0.42 -3.54
CA ASN A 190 -17.23 -1.63 -4.37
C ASN A 190 -17.25 -1.23 -5.85
N PRO A 191 -16.08 -0.91 -6.44
CA PRO A 191 -16.00 -0.49 -7.83
C PRO A 191 -16.41 -1.63 -8.75
N ARG A 192 -16.99 -1.30 -9.91
CA ARG A 192 -17.23 -2.32 -10.95
C ARG A 192 -15.87 -2.86 -11.42
N GLN A 193 -15.77 -4.17 -11.53
CA GLN A 193 -14.58 -4.86 -12.01
C GLN A 193 -14.39 -4.58 -13.51
N VAL A 194 -13.63 -3.53 -13.84
CA VAL A 194 -13.34 -3.14 -15.22
C VAL A 194 -11.84 -3.31 -15.50
N GLU A 195 -11.50 -4.18 -16.46
CA GLU A 195 -10.12 -4.44 -16.90
C GLU A 195 -9.60 -3.37 -17.87
N ASN A 196 -9.25 -2.17 -17.38
CA ASN A 196 -8.95 -1.06 -18.29
C ASN A 196 -7.50 -0.54 -18.30
N LYS A 197 -6.53 -1.14 -17.59
CA LYS A 197 -5.14 -0.65 -17.64
C LYS A 197 -4.12 -1.76 -17.91
N GLU A 198 -3.14 -1.48 -18.76
CA GLU A 198 -1.99 -2.35 -18.97
C GLU A 198 -1.02 -2.19 -17.79
N ARG A 199 -0.39 -3.29 -17.33
CA ARG A 199 0.51 -3.26 -16.18
C ARG A 199 1.66 -2.30 -16.42
N ALA A 200 2.11 -1.63 -15.36
CA ALA A 200 3.32 -0.83 -15.35
C ALA A 200 4.62 -1.61 -15.73
N HIS A 201 4.58 -2.91 -16.01
CA HIS A 201 5.73 -3.69 -16.47
C HIS A 201 5.90 -3.72 -18.01
N GLY A 202 4.86 -3.36 -18.79
CA GLY A 202 4.93 -3.34 -20.26
C GLY A 202 5.22 -4.71 -20.87
N ASP A 203 4.68 -5.77 -20.28
CA ASP A 203 4.85 -7.17 -20.67
C ASP A 203 3.60 -7.74 -21.37
N GLY A 204 2.69 -6.88 -21.84
CA GLY A 204 1.45 -7.27 -22.52
C GLY A 204 0.38 -7.86 -21.60
N VAL A 205 0.63 -7.96 -20.29
CA VAL A 205 -0.36 -8.42 -19.31
C VAL A 205 -1.22 -7.24 -18.86
N LYS A 206 -2.49 -7.22 -19.24
CA LYS A 206 -3.48 -6.24 -18.77
C LYS A 206 -3.80 -6.48 -17.30
N VAL A 207 -3.73 -5.46 -16.45
CA VAL A 207 -4.00 -5.53 -15.00
C VAL A 207 -5.08 -4.49 -14.69
N GLY A 208 -6.32 -4.96 -14.54
CA GLY A 208 -7.43 -4.17 -14.02
C GLY A 208 -7.46 -4.13 -12.50
N LEU A 209 -8.40 -3.35 -11.96
CA LEU A 209 -8.70 -3.33 -10.52
C LEU A 209 -9.08 -4.73 -9.96
N ALA A 210 -9.50 -5.62 -10.86
CA ALA A 210 -9.93 -7.00 -10.60
C ALA A 210 -8.79 -8.04 -10.55
N SER A 211 -7.55 -7.67 -10.82
CA SER A 211 -6.46 -8.66 -10.93
C SER A 211 -6.00 -9.11 -9.54
N VAL A 212 -5.95 -10.42 -9.30
CA VAL A 212 -5.21 -10.97 -8.16
C VAL A 212 -3.76 -10.52 -8.22
N GLU A 213 -3.30 -9.88 -7.16
CA GLU A 213 -1.95 -9.34 -7.04
C GLU A 213 -1.31 -9.72 -5.71
N ALA A 214 -0.01 -9.47 -5.59
CA ALA A 214 0.77 -9.81 -4.41
C ALA A 214 0.55 -8.86 -3.23
N LEU A 215 -0.70 -8.71 -2.80
CA LEU A 215 -1.09 -7.77 -1.74
C LEU A 215 -0.95 -8.35 -0.33
N GLU A 216 -0.77 -9.67 -0.22
CA GLU A 216 -0.73 -10.34 1.09
C GLU A 216 0.49 -10.02 1.93
N GLU A 217 1.58 -9.52 1.35
CA GLU A 217 2.79 -9.27 2.12
C GLU A 217 2.58 -8.27 3.25
N TYR A 218 1.66 -7.33 3.05
CA TYR A 218 1.29 -6.36 4.07
C TYR A 218 0.83 -7.03 5.37
N PHE A 219 0.14 -8.18 5.31
CA PHE A 219 -0.22 -8.95 6.50
C PHE A 219 1.01 -9.36 7.30
N PHE A 220 2.02 -9.89 6.62
CA PHE A 220 3.23 -10.39 7.25
C PHE A 220 4.13 -9.27 7.75
N LYS A 221 4.21 -8.15 7.02
CA LYS A 221 4.85 -6.91 7.48
C LYS A 221 4.25 -6.44 8.81
N VAL A 222 2.91 -6.42 8.91
CA VAL A 222 2.21 -6.02 10.14
C VAL A 222 2.40 -7.03 11.27
N MET A 223 2.34 -8.34 11.01
CA MET A 223 2.54 -9.34 12.07
C MET A 223 3.99 -9.35 12.58
N LYS A 224 4.97 -9.31 11.67
CA LYS A 224 6.40 -9.36 11.99
C LYS A 224 7.03 -8.02 12.32
N GLN A 225 6.32 -6.91 12.14
CA GLN A 225 6.84 -5.55 12.29
C GLN A 225 8.11 -5.34 11.46
N ASP A 226 8.06 -5.77 10.19
CA ASP A 226 9.16 -5.67 9.22
C ASP A 226 10.50 -6.34 9.62
N ARG A 227 10.55 -7.13 10.70
CA ARG A 227 11.79 -7.73 11.24
C ARG A 227 12.59 -8.58 10.25
N TYR A 228 11.94 -9.15 9.23
CA TYR A 228 12.60 -9.97 8.21
C TYR A 228 13.10 -9.15 7.01
N ILE A 229 12.84 -7.84 6.99
CA ILE A 229 13.26 -6.92 5.92
C ILE A 229 14.53 -6.21 6.39
N LEU A 230 15.69 -6.69 5.93
CA LEU A 230 17.01 -6.17 6.28
C LEU A 230 17.57 -5.33 5.13
N ASP A 231 18.49 -4.41 5.41
CA ASP A 231 19.09 -3.54 4.39
C ASP A 231 19.83 -4.31 3.28
N ASN A 232 20.32 -5.50 3.60
CA ASN A 232 20.98 -6.39 2.66
C ASN A 232 20.06 -7.50 2.09
N GLY A 233 18.78 -7.58 2.46
CA GLY A 233 17.92 -8.64 1.94
C GLY A 233 16.68 -8.97 2.76
N LEU A 234 15.93 -9.95 2.28
CA LEU A 234 14.74 -10.48 2.94
C LEU A 234 15.08 -11.82 3.59
N GLU A 235 15.09 -11.85 4.92
CA GLU A 235 15.49 -13.01 5.71
C GLU A 235 14.39 -14.06 5.80
N LYS A 236 14.81 -15.33 5.83
CA LYS A 236 13.92 -16.44 6.20
C LYS A 236 13.35 -16.24 7.60
N HIS A 237 12.07 -16.52 7.74
CA HIS A 237 11.39 -16.46 9.03
C HIS A 237 10.28 -17.51 9.10
N ALA A 238 9.82 -17.79 10.31
CA ALA A 238 8.69 -18.69 10.53
C ALA A 238 7.51 -17.93 11.14
N LEU A 239 6.30 -18.40 10.83
CA LEU A 239 5.11 -18.03 11.59
C LEU A 239 5.07 -18.86 12.88
N SER A 240 4.60 -18.25 13.97
CA SER A 240 4.10 -18.99 15.12
C SER A 240 2.74 -19.63 14.77
N GLU A 241 2.28 -20.54 15.63
CA GLU A 241 0.96 -21.14 15.46
C GLU A 241 -0.16 -20.10 15.55
N GLU A 242 -0.04 -19.12 16.45
CA GLU A 242 -0.98 -18.02 16.63
C GLU A 242 -1.00 -17.09 15.42
N GLU A 243 0.17 -16.72 14.89
CA GLU A 243 0.27 -15.89 13.67
C GLU A 243 -0.34 -16.62 12.47
N ASN A 244 -0.11 -17.93 12.33
CA ASN A 244 -0.72 -18.72 11.27
C ASN A 244 -2.23 -18.85 11.47
N ALA A 245 -2.72 -19.03 12.70
CA ALA A 245 -4.15 -19.09 12.99
C ALA A 245 -4.85 -17.77 12.63
N LEU A 246 -4.22 -16.62 12.89
CA LEU A 246 -4.71 -15.31 12.43
C LEU A 246 -4.76 -15.22 10.91
N TYR A 247 -3.70 -15.67 10.23
CA TYR A 247 -3.65 -15.69 8.77
C TYR A 247 -4.74 -16.60 8.18
N ARG A 248 -5.01 -17.76 8.79
CA ARG A 248 -6.11 -18.64 8.38
C ARG A 248 -7.46 -17.96 8.53
N LYS A 249 -7.74 -17.35 9.70
CA LYS A 249 -8.99 -16.59 9.89
C LYS A 249 -9.12 -15.46 8.87
N TYR A 250 -8.03 -14.76 8.59
CA TYR A 250 -8.01 -13.68 7.62
C TYR A 250 -8.41 -14.16 6.21
N GLN A 251 -7.76 -15.20 5.70
CA GLN A 251 -8.08 -15.81 4.42
C GLN A 251 -9.51 -16.38 4.38
N ASN A 252 -9.94 -17.08 5.44
CA ASN A 252 -11.32 -17.60 5.56
C ASN A 252 -12.35 -16.47 5.54
N SER A 253 -12.02 -15.32 6.12
CA SER A 253 -12.92 -14.17 6.12
C SER A 253 -13.20 -13.72 4.69
N ILE A 254 -12.20 -13.80 3.79
CA ILE A 254 -12.28 -13.37 2.39
C ILE A 254 -12.97 -14.44 1.53
N SER A 255 -12.57 -15.71 1.69
CA SER A 255 -13.11 -16.80 0.86
C SER A 255 -14.52 -17.23 1.26
N GLY A 256 -14.89 -17.10 2.53
CA GLY A 256 -16.09 -17.74 3.06
C GLY A 256 -16.00 -19.26 2.96
N ALA A 257 -17.15 -19.92 3.03
CA ALA A 257 -17.28 -21.38 3.01
C ALA A 257 -17.34 -21.99 1.59
N ASP A 258 -17.63 -21.18 0.57
CA ASP A 258 -17.96 -21.67 -0.78
C ASP A 258 -16.79 -21.56 -1.77
N LYS A 259 -15.71 -20.90 -1.39
CA LYS A 259 -14.58 -20.60 -2.28
C LYS A 259 -13.24 -21.07 -1.70
N VAL A 260 -12.32 -21.36 -2.61
CA VAL A 260 -10.91 -21.62 -2.29
C VAL A 260 -10.17 -20.30 -2.23
N TYR A 261 -9.40 -20.06 -1.16
CA TYR A 261 -8.58 -18.86 -1.10
C TYR A 261 -7.37 -19.00 -2.03
N LEU A 262 -7.19 -18.07 -2.97
CA LEU A 262 -6.06 -18.03 -3.89
C LEU A 262 -5.17 -16.84 -3.57
N ALA A 263 -3.91 -17.12 -3.25
CA ALA A 263 -2.89 -16.11 -3.01
C ALA A 263 -1.81 -16.19 -4.08
N LYS A 264 -1.30 -15.04 -4.50
CA LYS A 264 0.01 -14.92 -5.15
C LYS A 264 0.90 -14.15 -4.20
N ASN A 265 2.02 -14.72 -3.79
CA ASN A 265 2.98 -13.99 -2.95
C ASN A 265 4.40 -14.53 -3.19
N ASN A 266 5.28 -13.67 -3.69
CA ASN A 266 6.67 -14.03 -3.99
C ASN A 266 7.50 -14.21 -2.72
N ASN A 267 7.30 -13.31 -1.75
CA ASN A 267 8.02 -13.33 -0.47
C ASN A 267 7.61 -14.51 0.40
N ALA A 268 6.52 -15.22 0.07
CA ALA A 268 6.14 -16.43 0.78
C ALA A 268 7.24 -17.50 0.78
N ILE A 269 8.18 -17.48 -0.18
CA ILE A 269 9.38 -18.34 -0.18
C ILE A 269 10.16 -18.21 1.13
N THR A 270 10.23 -17.01 1.72
CA THR A 270 10.99 -16.76 2.97
C THR A 270 10.40 -17.47 4.20
N ARG A 271 9.13 -17.88 4.14
CA ARG A 271 8.40 -18.51 5.27
C ARG A 271 7.65 -19.79 4.89
N LEU A 272 7.89 -20.29 3.68
CA LEU A 272 7.18 -21.42 3.11
C LEU A 272 7.18 -22.69 3.99
N PRO A 273 8.28 -23.08 4.67
CA PRO A 273 8.26 -24.25 5.55
C PRO A 273 7.21 -24.16 6.66
N SER A 274 7.05 -23.00 7.29
CA SER A 274 6.04 -22.79 8.33
C SER A 274 4.62 -22.79 7.77
N LEU A 275 4.41 -22.20 6.58
CA LEU A 275 3.12 -22.23 5.89
C LEU A 275 2.67 -23.65 5.58
N ILE A 276 3.56 -24.50 5.05
CA ILE A 276 3.23 -25.90 4.74
C ILE A 276 2.97 -26.68 6.04
N LYS A 277 3.80 -26.50 7.07
CA LYS A 277 3.64 -27.17 8.37
C LYS A 277 2.27 -26.94 8.99
N TYR A 278 1.79 -25.70 9.01
CA TYR A 278 0.54 -25.34 9.71
C TYR A 278 -0.72 -25.39 8.83
N ASN A 279 -0.59 -25.64 7.52
CA ASN A 279 -1.72 -25.62 6.59
C ASN A 279 -1.70 -26.87 5.70
N PRO A 280 -2.13 -28.05 6.21
CA PRO A 280 -2.18 -29.29 5.43
C PRO A 280 -3.17 -29.25 4.25
N ASP A 281 -4.10 -28.28 4.25
CA ASP A 281 -5.08 -28.00 3.20
C ASP A 281 -4.61 -26.96 2.17
N LEU A 282 -3.34 -26.55 2.23
CA LEU A 282 -2.70 -25.62 1.30
C LEU A 282 -2.03 -26.36 0.14
N VAL A 283 -2.37 -25.98 -1.09
CA VAL A 283 -1.60 -26.34 -2.29
C VAL A 283 -0.64 -25.21 -2.63
N VAL A 284 0.62 -25.54 -2.92
CA VAL A 284 1.64 -24.56 -3.30
C VAL A 284 2.15 -24.83 -4.71
N PHE A 285 2.07 -23.82 -5.57
CA PHE A 285 2.75 -23.79 -6.86
C PHE A 285 4.00 -22.92 -6.75
N VAL A 286 5.18 -23.53 -6.86
CA VAL A 286 6.47 -22.82 -6.90
C VAL A 286 6.90 -22.68 -8.34
N MET A 287 6.90 -21.45 -8.85
CA MET A 287 7.21 -21.14 -10.24
C MET A 287 8.71 -20.91 -10.42
N VAL A 288 9.31 -21.69 -11.31
CA VAL A 288 10.70 -21.58 -11.75
C VAL A 288 10.75 -21.26 -13.25
N ARG A 289 11.82 -20.61 -13.69
CA ARG A 289 12.05 -20.23 -15.09
C ARG A 289 13.52 -20.44 -15.44
N ASP A 290 13.81 -20.59 -16.73
CA ASP A 290 15.18 -20.64 -17.26
C ASP A 290 16.04 -19.52 -16.63
N PRO A 291 17.15 -19.85 -15.94
CA PRO A 291 17.89 -18.89 -15.12
C PRO A 291 18.40 -17.67 -15.90
N LEU A 292 18.93 -17.87 -17.10
CA LEU A 292 19.52 -16.78 -17.89
C LEU A 292 18.43 -15.82 -18.40
N GLN A 293 17.34 -16.36 -18.96
CA GLN A 293 16.21 -15.54 -19.38
C GLN A 293 15.54 -14.83 -18.21
N HIS A 294 15.47 -15.49 -17.06
CA HIS A 294 14.87 -14.96 -15.85
C HIS A 294 15.70 -13.80 -15.29
N ALA A 295 17.00 -13.99 -15.14
CA ALA A 295 17.95 -12.95 -14.73
C ALA A 295 17.89 -11.72 -15.64
N TYR A 296 17.88 -11.93 -16.96
CA TYR A 296 17.73 -10.83 -17.91
C TYR A 296 16.39 -10.11 -17.76
N SER A 297 15.27 -10.84 -17.59
CA SER A 297 13.97 -10.21 -17.37
C SER A 297 13.90 -9.43 -16.06
N LEU A 298 14.59 -9.88 -15.01
CA LEU A 298 14.65 -9.19 -13.72
C LEU A 298 15.44 -7.88 -13.86
N MET A 299 16.61 -7.93 -14.50
CA MET A 299 17.47 -6.76 -14.75
C MET A 299 16.74 -5.66 -15.52
N ILE A 300 16.11 -6.01 -16.64
CA ILE A 300 15.35 -5.04 -17.45
C ILE A 300 14.20 -4.45 -16.65
N GLN A 301 13.54 -5.25 -15.81
CA GLN A 301 12.45 -4.75 -14.98
C GLN A 301 12.96 -3.82 -13.87
N HIS A 302 14.12 -4.11 -13.27
CA HIS A 302 14.77 -3.24 -12.29
C HIS A 302 15.08 -1.86 -12.89
N GLN A 303 15.74 -1.82 -14.04
CA GLN A 303 16.07 -0.57 -14.75
C GLN A 303 14.81 0.25 -15.07
N LYS A 304 13.73 -0.40 -15.54
CA LYS A 304 12.43 0.25 -15.75
C LYS A 304 11.86 0.85 -14.47
N PHE A 305 12.01 0.19 -13.32
CA PHE A 305 11.53 0.71 -12.05
C PHE A 305 12.35 1.87 -11.52
N LEU A 306 13.68 1.85 -11.68
CA LEU A 306 14.53 2.99 -11.34
C LEU A 306 14.04 4.26 -12.07
N ALA A 307 13.86 4.17 -13.39
CA ALA A 307 13.37 5.30 -14.19
C ALA A 307 11.95 5.75 -13.77
N LYS A 308 11.07 4.83 -13.37
CA LYS A 308 9.72 5.17 -12.89
C LYS A 308 9.74 5.86 -11.53
N GLN A 309 10.53 5.35 -10.60
CA GLN A 309 10.65 5.88 -9.24
C GLN A 309 11.34 7.25 -9.22
N GLU A 310 12.26 7.52 -10.16
CA GLU A 310 12.84 8.86 -10.34
C GLU A 310 11.77 9.89 -10.73
N ASN A 311 10.82 9.51 -11.59
CA ASN A 311 9.74 10.40 -12.02
C ASN A 311 8.58 10.49 -11.01
N ASP A 312 8.31 9.41 -10.29
CA ASP A 312 7.24 9.31 -9.30
C ASP A 312 7.74 8.62 -8.02
N PRO A 313 8.20 9.40 -7.02
CA PRO A 313 8.69 8.86 -5.74
C PRO A 313 7.66 8.04 -4.97
N PHE A 314 6.35 8.29 -5.20
CA PHE A 314 5.28 7.53 -4.53
C PHE A 314 5.31 6.05 -4.90
N ILE A 315 5.86 5.67 -6.05
CA ILE A 315 6.01 4.26 -6.45
C ILE A 315 6.88 3.49 -5.45
N THR A 316 7.93 4.13 -4.91
CA THR A 316 8.81 3.50 -3.91
C THR A 316 8.06 3.24 -2.61
N ASP A 317 7.29 4.22 -2.12
CA ASP A 317 6.46 4.08 -0.92
C ASP A 317 5.41 2.99 -1.12
N TYR A 318 4.72 3.02 -2.26
CA TYR A 318 3.71 2.04 -2.64
C TYR A 318 4.26 0.61 -2.66
N MET A 319 5.40 0.39 -3.31
CA MET A 319 6.05 -0.92 -3.34
C MET A 319 6.50 -1.35 -1.95
N THR A 320 7.03 -0.43 -1.15
CA THR A 320 7.52 -0.71 0.20
C THR A 320 6.39 -1.15 1.13
N TRP A 321 5.20 -0.52 1.08
CA TRP A 321 4.03 -0.99 1.83
C TRP A 321 3.64 -2.41 1.46
N LEU A 322 3.68 -2.75 0.18
CA LEU A 322 3.34 -4.08 -0.31
C LEU A 322 4.49 -5.09 -0.17
N GLY A 323 5.61 -4.73 0.45
CA GLY A 323 6.78 -5.59 0.60
C GLY A 323 7.41 -6.02 -0.73
N HIS A 324 7.19 -5.23 -1.79
CA HIS A 324 7.75 -5.47 -3.11
C HIS A 324 9.16 -4.89 -3.19
N HIS A 325 10.15 -5.72 -2.86
CA HIS A 325 11.56 -5.38 -2.92
C HIS A 325 12.27 -6.03 -4.11
N GLU A 326 11.53 -6.49 -5.13
CA GLU A 326 12.14 -7.20 -6.24
C GLU A 326 12.86 -6.26 -7.23
N PHE A 327 12.51 -4.97 -7.25
CA PHE A 327 12.99 -4.01 -8.24
C PHE A 327 13.16 -2.60 -7.69
N GLY A 328 13.89 -1.76 -8.43
CA GLY A 328 14.01 -0.33 -8.15
C GLY A 328 15.02 -0.01 -7.06
N SER A 329 14.94 1.21 -6.54
CA SER A 329 15.92 1.77 -5.58
C SER A 329 15.91 1.07 -4.22
N ASN A 330 14.82 0.41 -3.86
CA ASN A 330 14.67 -0.36 -2.61
C ASN A 330 14.69 -1.89 -2.87
N GLN A 331 15.46 -2.33 -3.86
CA GLN A 331 15.62 -3.74 -4.18
C GLN A 331 16.33 -4.48 -3.04
N ARG A 332 15.82 -5.66 -2.66
CA ARG A 332 16.39 -6.52 -1.62
C ARG A 332 16.33 -7.98 -2.10
N PRO A 333 17.45 -8.71 -2.18
CA PRO A 333 17.43 -10.14 -2.55
C PRO A 333 16.81 -11.00 -1.45
N PHE A 334 16.37 -12.21 -1.78
CA PHE A 334 15.99 -13.20 -0.76
C PHE A 334 17.25 -13.84 -0.17
N LEU A 335 17.33 -13.91 1.16
CA LEU A 335 18.41 -14.55 1.89
C LEU A 335 17.92 -15.92 2.36
N LEU A 336 18.02 -16.91 1.48
CA LEU A 336 17.50 -18.26 1.70
C LEU A 336 18.55 -19.20 2.31
N GLN A 337 19.83 -18.97 2.07
CA GLN A 337 20.94 -19.73 2.60
C GLN A 337 21.90 -18.79 3.34
N GLU A 338 22.80 -19.33 4.17
CA GLU A 338 23.74 -18.48 4.92
C GLU A 338 24.69 -17.74 3.97
N GLU A 339 25.03 -18.38 2.86
CA GLU A 339 25.89 -17.87 1.79
C GLU A 339 25.23 -16.76 0.97
N ASP A 340 23.91 -16.58 1.09
CA ASP A 340 23.16 -15.58 0.32
C ASP A 340 23.39 -14.14 0.83
N ARG A 341 24.07 -13.97 1.98
CA ARG A 341 24.29 -12.64 2.59
C ARG A 341 25.00 -11.67 1.67
N ASP A 342 25.85 -12.16 0.78
CA ASP A 342 26.60 -11.34 -0.18
C ASP A 342 25.86 -11.11 -1.49
N LEU A 343 24.65 -11.66 -1.66
CA LEU A 343 23.88 -11.46 -2.89
C LEU A 343 23.68 -9.98 -3.16
N HIS A 344 23.37 -9.16 -2.15
CA HIS A 344 23.15 -7.71 -2.29
C HIS A 344 24.33 -6.94 -2.91
N ILE A 345 25.54 -7.50 -2.90
CA ILE A 345 26.75 -6.89 -3.44
C ILE A 345 26.78 -6.99 -4.97
N GLY A 346 27.20 -5.89 -5.61
CA GLY A 346 27.35 -5.78 -7.07
C GLY A 346 26.44 -4.71 -7.65
N ASP A 347 26.46 -4.57 -8.98
CA ASP A 347 25.64 -3.60 -9.69
C ASP A 347 24.32 -4.24 -10.17
N PRO A 348 23.15 -3.83 -9.64
CA PRO A 348 21.85 -4.35 -10.07
C PRO A 348 21.49 -4.02 -11.52
N ASN A 349 22.29 -3.23 -12.22
CA ASN A 349 22.14 -2.94 -13.64
C ASN A 349 22.88 -3.94 -14.56
N THR A 350 23.60 -4.93 -14.02
CA THR A 350 24.30 -5.95 -14.82
C THR A 350 23.72 -7.34 -14.64
N ILE A 351 23.93 -8.21 -15.63
CA ILE A 351 23.33 -9.54 -15.66
C ILE A 351 23.96 -10.47 -14.60
N GLU A 352 25.23 -10.29 -14.29
CA GLU A 352 26.00 -11.08 -13.31
C GLU A 352 25.40 -10.96 -11.91
N TYR A 353 24.85 -9.79 -11.57
CA TYR A 353 24.13 -9.58 -10.33
C TYR A 353 22.88 -10.47 -10.24
N TRP A 354 22.10 -10.56 -11.31
CA TRP A 354 20.84 -11.31 -11.32
C TRP A 354 21.04 -12.82 -11.48
N LEU A 355 22.11 -13.27 -12.11
CA LEU A 355 22.41 -14.70 -12.26
C LEU A 355 22.72 -15.41 -10.93
N LYS A 356 23.14 -14.67 -9.91
CA LYS A 356 23.46 -15.21 -8.58
C LYS A 356 22.22 -15.39 -7.68
N ARG A 357 21.03 -14.92 -8.09
CA ARG A 357 19.84 -14.74 -7.24
C ARG A 357 18.70 -15.70 -7.52
#